data_AF-A0A7C7N0M4-F1
#
_entry.id   AF-A0A7C7N0M4-F1
#
_cell.length_a   1.000
_cell.length_b   1.000
_cell.length_c   1.000
_cell.angle_alpha   90.00
_cell.angle_beta   90.00
_cell.angle_gamma   90.00
#
_symmetry.space_group_name_H-M   'P 1'
#
loop_
_entity.id
_entity.type
_entity.pdbx_description
1 polymer ?
#
loop_
_entity_poly.entity_id
_entity_poly.type
_entity_poly.pdbx_seq_one_letter_code
_entity_poly.pdbx_strand_id
1 'polypeptide(L)'
;KKWVEREKLPKSKRDYHSLQWLHYVYLQQGLIDKAEAIFKIQQKDMREGIQAAEKSKPNPNLRSGKYYYRMLAAAVIETEQWEKTKQLIPPEGWEPKTFSKAGYSFVRGYAAAMQGNDEAKKHVTELKVIREKGFRKNHFSRSEYLEVWELEIKAAIKLYEKDYEAAIQLAKKATLVEEKLPSPTGPPRILKPTYELLGEVYLKAGKPKKAKDQFTISLARHPNRIRSLIGTARSAKLDGNKITAKENYSQILSVLKNADPGFPELKEAKVFLESF
;
A
#
# COMPACT_ATOMS: atom_id res chain seq x y z
N LYS A 1 14.19 11.17 -17.47
CA LYS A 1 15.62 11.57 -17.47
C LYS A 1 15.82 12.91 -18.18
N LYS A 2 15.34 13.07 -19.42
CA LYS A 2 15.56 14.27 -20.26
C LYS A 2 15.22 15.64 -19.65
N TRP A 3 14.17 15.82 -18.84
CA TRP A 3 13.81 17.16 -18.30
C TRP A 3 14.80 17.69 -17.26
N VAL A 4 15.07 16.95 -16.19
CA VAL A 4 15.99 17.39 -15.11
C VAL A 4 17.40 17.67 -15.66
N GLU A 5 17.86 16.82 -16.57
CA GLU A 5 19.14 16.96 -17.26
C GLU A 5 19.15 18.21 -18.18
N ARG A 6 18.07 18.44 -18.94
CA ARG A 6 17.92 19.62 -19.80
C ARG A 6 17.87 20.94 -19.01
N GLU A 7 17.14 20.96 -17.89
CA GLU A 7 17.01 22.15 -17.04
C GLU A 7 18.18 22.32 -16.06
N LYS A 8 19.21 21.45 -16.10
CA LYS A 8 20.37 21.46 -15.18
C LYS A 8 19.97 21.48 -13.68
N LEU A 9 18.85 20.85 -13.34
CA LEU A 9 18.37 20.80 -11.95
C LEU A 9 19.02 19.62 -11.19
N PRO A 10 19.18 19.72 -9.86
CA PRO A 10 19.58 18.57 -9.05
C PRO A 10 18.60 17.40 -9.25
N LYS A 11 19.10 16.16 -9.32
CA LYS A 11 18.27 14.96 -9.49
C LYS A 11 17.20 14.82 -8.41
N SER A 12 17.48 15.33 -7.20
CA SER A 12 16.53 15.42 -6.09
C SER A 12 15.28 16.27 -6.39
N LYS A 13 15.25 17.04 -7.48
CA LYS A 13 14.09 17.82 -7.95
C LYS A 13 13.27 17.15 -9.05
N ARG A 14 13.55 15.88 -9.39
CA ARG A 14 12.71 15.11 -10.33
C ARG A 14 11.25 15.11 -9.90
N ASP A 15 10.34 14.90 -10.85
CA ASP A 15 8.93 14.74 -10.55
C ASP A 15 8.65 13.39 -9.86
N TYR A 16 8.80 13.37 -8.53
CA TYR A 16 8.45 12.21 -7.71
C TYR A 16 6.95 11.98 -7.59
N HIS A 17 6.11 12.95 -7.99
CA HIS A 17 4.68 12.69 -8.09
C HIS A 17 4.43 11.72 -9.24
N SER A 18 4.89 12.01 -10.45
CA SER A 18 4.72 11.06 -11.58
C SER A 18 5.45 9.74 -11.34
N LEU A 19 6.63 9.74 -10.72
CA LEU A 19 7.33 8.49 -10.43
C LEU A 19 6.59 7.60 -9.43
N GLN A 20 5.95 8.15 -8.39
CA GLN A 20 5.20 7.30 -7.45
C GLN A 20 3.96 6.69 -8.10
N TRP A 21 3.31 7.41 -9.03
CA TRP A 21 2.22 6.82 -9.83
C TRP A 21 2.73 5.70 -10.72
N LEU A 22 3.82 5.92 -11.44
CA LEU A 22 4.40 4.91 -12.33
C LEU A 22 4.82 3.66 -11.55
N HIS A 23 5.48 3.85 -10.41
CA HIS A 23 5.82 2.77 -9.47
C HIS A 23 4.59 1.97 -9.05
N TYR A 24 3.53 2.66 -8.60
CA TYR A 24 2.28 2.02 -8.21
C TYR A 24 1.63 1.22 -9.36
N VAL A 25 1.55 1.81 -10.56
CA VAL A 25 0.94 1.13 -11.72
C VAL A 25 1.75 -0.10 -12.13
N TYR A 26 3.08 -0.04 -12.10
CA TYR A 26 3.90 -1.22 -12.37
C TYR A 26 3.62 -2.35 -11.39
N LEU A 27 3.45 -2.06 -10.10
CA LEU A 27 3.06 -3.07 -9.12
C LEU A 27 1.66 -3.64 -9.41
N GLN A 28 0.69 -2.81 -9.78
CA GLN A 28 -0.66 -3.29 -10.16
C GLN A 28 -0.64 -4.20 -11.40
N GLN A 29 0.34 -4.03 -12.28
CA GLN A 29 0.54 -4.84 -13.49
C GLN A 29 1.48 -6.03 -13.28
N GLY A 30 1.97 -6.26 -12.06
CA GLY A 30 2.94 -7.31 -11.76
C GLY A 30 4.33 -7.09 -12.38
N LEU A 31 4.65 -5.86 -12.80
CA LEU A 31 5.96 -5.45 -13.32
C LEU A 31 6.90 -5.06 -12.16
N ILE A 32 7.22 -6.04 -11.32
CA ILE A 32 7.97 -5.90 -10.08
C ILE A 32 9.37 -5.33 -10.32
N ASP A 33 10.11 -5.83 -11.30
CA ASP A 33 11.47 -5.37 -11.62
C ASP A 33 11.49 -3.89 -12.03
N LYS A 34 10.48 -3.48 -12.81
CA LYS A 34 10.30 -2.08 -13.20
C LYS A 34 9.93 -1.21 -12.01
N ALA A 35 9.05 -1.67 -11.13
CA ALA A 35 8.72 -0.96 -9.90
C ALA A 35 9.96 -0.80 -9.01
N GLU A 36 10.74 -1.86 -8.80
CA GLU A 36 11.98 -1.82 -8.03
C GLU A 36 13.00 -0.85 -8.62
N ALA A 37 13.13 -0.78 -9.95
CA ALA A 37 13.99 0.20 -10.61
C ALA A 37 13.57 1.65 -10.30
N ILE A 38 12.27 1.95 -10.28
CA ILE A 38 11.76 3.28 -9.89
C ILE A 38 12.05 3.57 -8.41
N PHE A 39 11.92 2.57 -7.53
CA PHE A 39 12.17 2.79 -6.12
C PHE A 39 13.67 2.99 -5.83
N LYS A 40 14.56 2.21 -6.46
CA LYS A 40 16.03 2.38 -6.41
C LYS A 40 16.46 3.76 -6.89
N ILE A 41 15.80 4.27 -7.94
CA ILE A 41 15.99 5.66 -8.41
C ILE A 41 15.69 6.66 -7.28
N GLN A 42 14.57 6.51 -6.58
CA GLN A 42 14.22 7.41 -5.48
C GLN A 42 15.25 7.35 -4.36
N GLN A 43 15.64 6.16 -3.92
CA GLN A 43 16.64 5.97 -2.86
C GLN A 43 17.99 6.59 -3.24
N LYS A 44 18.44 6.42 -4.48
CA LYS A 44 19.67 7.03 -4.99
C LYS A 44 19.59 8.56 -4.95
N ASP A 45 18.54 9.13 -5.53
CA ASP A 45 18.38 10.58 -5.58
C ASP A 45 18.12 11.20 -4.19
N MET A 46 17.60 10.42 -3.22
CA MET A 46 17.55 10.80 -1.80
C MET A 46 18.95 10.91 -1.20
N ARG A 47 19.79 9.89 -1.36
CA ARG A 47 21.19 9.91 -0.87
C ARG A 47 21.97 11.08 -1.45
N GLU A 48 21.91 11.27 -2.78
CA GLU A 48 22.57 12.39 -3.46
C GLU A 48 22.05 13.76 -2.94
N GLY A 49 20.74 13.86 -2.69
CA GLY A 49 20.13 15.06 -2.14
C GLY A 49 20.60 15.38 -0.72
N ILE A 50 20.66 14.37 0.16
CA ILE A 50 21.10 14.52 1.56
C ILE A 50 22.57 14.95 1.60
N GLN A 51 23.44 14.28 0.84
CA GLN A 51 24.86 14.64 0.74
C GLN A 51 25.09 16.06 0.20
N ALA A 52 24.25 16.51 -0.74
CA ALA A 52 24.30 17.88 -1.24
C ALA A 52 23.80 18.89 -0.19
N ALA A 53 22.81 18.51 0.63
CA ALA A 53 22.28 19.35 1.70
C ALA A 53 23.28 19.58 2.83
N GLU A 54 24.04 18.56 3.22
CA GLU A 54 25.12 18.68 4.21
C GLU A 54 26.16 19.74 3.84
N LYS A 55 26.34 19.98 2.54
CA LYS A 55 27.34 20.90 1.98
C LYS A 55 26.79 22.30 1.68
N SER A 56 25.51 22.59 1.93
CA SER A 56 24.89 23.85 1.51
C SER A 56 23.96 24.46 2.56
N LYS A 57 23.98 25.79 2.71
CA LYS A 57 23.02 26.55 3.53
C LYS A 57 22.24 27.55 2.66
N PRO A 58 20.90 27.65 2.79
CA PRO A 58 20.02 26.79 3.60
C PRO A 58 19.88 25.38 3.01
N ASN A 59 19.60 24.38 3.86
CA ASN A 59 19.41 22.99 3.42
C ASN A 59 18.31 22.93 2.33
N PRO A 60 18.60 22.39 1.13
CA PRO A 60 17.62 22.28 0.06
C PRO A 60 16.49 21.34 0.47
N ASN A 61 15.27 21.69 0.09
CA ASN A 61 14.11 20.82 0.27
C ASN A 61 14.30 19.51 -0.51
N LEU A 62 14.47 18.39 0.21
CA LEU A 62 14.69 17.05 -0.32
C LEU A 62 13.39 16.46 -0.89
N ARG A 63 12.99 16.94 -2.07
CA ARG A 63 11.75 16.48 -2.74
C ARG A 63 11.75 14.99 -3.06
N SER A 64 12.92 14.38 -3.23
CA SER A 64 13.10 12.94 -3.44
C SER A 64 12.53 12.07 -2.32
N GLY A 65 12.60 12.53 -1.06
CA GLY A 65 12.05 11.80 0.07
C GLY A 65 10.55 11.94 0.27
N LYS A 66 9.87 12.87 -0.43
CA LYS A 66 8.46 13.24 -0.17
C LYS A 66 7.50 12.06 -0.23
N TYR A 67 7.70 11.17 -1.20
CA TYR A 67 6.81 10.03 -1.48
C TYR A 67 7.40 8.67 -1.10
N TYR A 68 8.51 8.64 -0.35
CA TYR A 68 9.18 7.39 0.04
C TYR A 68 8.22 6.43 0.74
N TYR A 69 7.47 6.93 1.74
CA TYR A 69 6.50 6.12 2.48
C TYR A 69 5.41 5.51 1.58
N ARG A 70 5.00 6.18 0.49
CA ARG A 70 4.00 5.65 -0.45
C ARG A 70 4.57 4.57 -1.35
N MET A 71 5.78 4.78 -1.87
CA MET A 71 6.47 3.75 -2.67
C MET A 71 6.79 2.53 -1.81
N LEU A 72 7.26 2.73 -0.58
CA LEU A 72 7.46 1.64 0.39
C LEU A 72 6.16 0.89 0.66
N ALA A 73 5.07 1.61 0.95
CA ALA A 73 3.76 1.01 1.19
C ALA A 73 3.33 0.13 0.03
N ALA A 74 3.36 0.67 -1.19
CA ALA A 74 2.95 -0.07 -2.38
C ALA A 74 3.86 -1.28 -2.61
N ALA A 75 5.18 -1.11 -2.51
CA ALA A 75 6.13 -2.21 -2.72
C ALA A 75 5.90 -3.39 -1.77
N VAL A 76 5.46 -3.12 -0.53
CA VAL A 76 5.22 -4.12 0.51
C VAL A 76 3.79 -4.69 0.41
N ILE A 77 2.77 -3.83 0.34
CA ILE A 77 1.36 -4.23 0.40
C ILE A 77 0.92 -4.92 -0.90
N GLU A 78 1.34 -4.42 -2.06
CA GLU A 78 0.91 -4.98 -3.34
C GLU A 78 1.57 -6.33 -3.63
N THR A 79 2.72 -6.60 -3.02
CA THR A 79 3.46 -7.88 -3.18
C THR A 79 3.28 -8.83 -2.00
N GLU A 80 2.69 -8.36 -0.89
CA GLU A 80 2.63 -9.06 0.41
C GLU A 80 3.99 -9.53 0.96
N GLN A 81 5.09 -8.94 0.51
CA GLN A 81 6.44 -9.25 0.99
C GLN A 81 6.74 -8.42 2.24
N TRP A 82 6.10 -8.79 3.36
CA TRP A 82 6.16 -8.07 4.63
C TRP A 82 7.59 -7.90 5.16
N GLU A 83 8.44 -8.90 4.93
CA GLU A 83 9.85 -8.94 5.29
C GLU A 83 10.69 -7.85 4.60
N LYS A 84 10.27 -7.37 3.42
CA LYS A 84 10.97 -6.28 2.70
C LYS A 84 11.08 -5.01 3.53
N THR A 85 10.19 -4.79 4.51
CA THR A 85 10.28 -3.64 5.40
C THR A 85 11.57 -3.58 6.24
N LYS A 86 12.23 -4.72 6.46
CA LYS A 86 13.55 -4.81 7.13
C LYS A 86 14.71 -4.46 6.19
N GLN A 87 14.52 -4.64 4.88
CA GLN A 87 15.55 -4.40 3.86
C GLN A 87 15.44 -3.00 3.26
N LEU A 88 14.21 -2.49 3.10
CA LEU A 88 13.89 -1.21 2.48
C LEU A 88 13.93 -0.09 3.52
N ILE A 89 15.13 0.17 4.04
CA ILE A 89 15.40 1.23 5.01
C ILE A 89 15.65 2.55 4.25
N PRO A 90 15.05 3.68 4.70
CA PRO A 90 15.33 4.97 4.08
C PRO A 90 16.81 5.35 4.27
N PRO A 91 17.40 6.12 3.32
CA PRO A 91 18.72 6.71 3.52
C PRO A 91 18.86 7.46 4.85
N GLU A 92 20.02 7.31 5.49
CA GLU A 92 20.39 8.08 6.67
C GLU A 92 20.33 9.59 6.38
N GLY A 93 19.86 10.38 7.35
CA GLY A 93 19.60 11.81 7.17
C GLY A 93 18.24 12.14 6.53
N TRP A 94 17.39 11.14 6.26
CA TRP A 94 16.02 11.42 5.82
C TRP A 94 15.14 11.94 6.97
N GLU A 95 14.75 13.22 6.87
CA GLU A 95 13.85 13.88 7.80
C GLU A 95 12.46 14.12 7.17
N PRO A 96 11.53 13.16 7.23
CA PRO A 96 10.19 13.33 6.67
C PRO A 96 9.35 14.33 7.46
N LYS A 97 8.44 15.02 6.74
CA LYS A 97 7.33 15.74 7.38
C LYS A 97 6.47 14.78 8.22
N THR A 98 5.81 15.31 9.25
CA THR A 98 4.98 14.56 10.20
C THR A 98 4.05 13.54 9.56
N PHE A 99 3.30 13.92 8.53
CA PHE A 99 2.37 13.00 7.85
C PHE A 99 3.10 11.88 7.09
N SER A 100 4.22 12.17 6.44
CA SER A 100 5.07 11.16 5.77
C SER A 100 5.71 10.21 6.79
N LYS A 101 6.09 10.73 7.96
CA LYS A 101 6.60 9.92 9.08
C LYS A 101 5.52 8.96 9.58
N ALA A 102 4.28 9.44 9.73
CA ALA A 102 3.14 8.60 10.10
C ALA A 102 2.88 7.50 9.07
N GLY A 103 2.84 7.85 7.78
CA GLY A 103 2.67 6.85 6.71
C GLY A 103 3.81 5.82 6.67
N TYR A 104 5.05 6.20 6.96
CA TYR A 104 6.16 5.26 7.10
C TYR A 104 5.98 4.33 8.30
N SER A 105 5.59 4.88 9.46
CA SER A 105 5.30 4.10 10.67
C SER A 105 4.15 3.11 10.44
N PHE A 106 3.12 3.51 9.70
CA PHE A 106 2.04 2.60 9.30
C PHE A 106 2.55 1.37 8.55
N VAL A 107 3.32 1.54 7.47
CA VAL A 107 3.77 0.41 6.64
C VAL A 107 4.61 -0.58 7.45
N ARG A 108 5.49 -0.05 8.32
CA ARG A 108 6.32 -0.85 9.22
C ARG A 108 5.46 -1.62 10.22
N GLY A 109 4.51 -0.94 10.86
CA GLY A 109 3.59 -1.54 11.83
C GLY A 109 2.69 -2.60 11.22
N TYR A 110 2.15 -2.32 10.02
CA TYR A 110 1.25 -3.24 9.32
C TYR A 110 2.01 -4.50 8.88
N ALA A 111 3.20 -4.34 8.28
CA ALA A 111 4.03 -5.48 7.93
C ALA A 111 4.49 -6.29 9.16
N ALA A 112 4.81 -5.63 10.28
CA ALA A 112 5.13 -6.32 11.53
C ALA A 112 3.93 -7.13 12.05
N ALA A 113 2.72 -6.56 12.00
CA ALA A 113 1.49 -7.22 12.42
C ALA A 113 1.21 -8.48 11.57
N MET A 114 1.37 -8.38 10.25
CA MET A 114 1.20 -9.51 9.32
C MET A 114 2.21 -10.65 9.54
N GLN A 115 3.31 -10.38 10.26
CA GLN A 115 4.33 -11.36 10.65
C GLN A 115 4.25 -11.77 12.13
N GLY A 116 3.23 -11.32 12.88
CA GLY A 116 3.10 -11.62 14.31
C GLY A 116 4.15 -10.96 15.20
N ASN A 117 4.80 -9.91 14.72
CA ASN A 117 5.83 -9.20 15.47
C ASN A 117 5.19 -8.11 16.36
N ASP A 118 5.48 -8.16 17.65
CA ASP A 118 5.01 -7.20 18.67
C ASP A 118 5.44 -5.75 18.40
N GLU A 119 6.47 -5.52 17.56
CA GLU A 119 6.84 -4.18 17.08
C GLU A 119 5.63 -3.44 16.46
N ALA A 120 4.63 -4.16 15.94
CA ALA A 120 3.38 -3.57 15.47
C ALA A 120 2.70 -2.66 16.52
N LYS A 121 2.72 -3.06 17.80
CA LYS A 121 2.12 -2.30 18.91
C LYS A 121 2.83 -0.95 19.13
N LYS A 122 4.14 -0.90 18.91
CA LYS A 122 4.93 0.34 18.97
C LYS A 122 4.49 1.33 17.88
N HIS A 123 4.25 0.85 16.67
CA HIS A 123 3.79 1.69 15.56
C HIS A 123 2.36 2.22 15.76
N VAL A 124 1.48 1.43 16.36
CA VAL A 124 0.15 1.91 16.80
C VAL A 124 0.30 3.09 17.77
N THR A 125 1.17 2.96 18.78
CA THR A 125 1.43 4.03 19.75
C THR A 125 2.04 5.26 19.09
N GLU A 126 2.99 5.09 18.17
CA GLU A 126 3.60 6.22 17.44
C GLU A 126 2.56 7.00 16.61
N LEU A 127 1.70 6.29 15.87
CA LEU A 127 0.62 6.93 15.11
C LEU A 127 -0.34 7.71 16.02
N LYS A 128 -0.72 7.12 17.16
CA LYS A 128 -1.56 7.78 18.16
C LYS A 128 -0.90 9.07 18.66
N VAL A 129 0.37 9.01 19.04
CA VAL A 129 1.14 10.19 19.50
C VAL A 129 1.21 11.27 18.42
N ILE A 130 1.42 10.91 17.15
CA ILE A 130 1.43 11.88 16.05
C ILE A 130 0.05 12.50 15.85
N ARG A 131 -1.02 11.69 15.95
CA ARG A 131 -2.40 12.15 15.80
C ARG A 131 -2.78 13.13 16.92
N GLU A 132 -2.43 12.82 18.17
CA GLU A 132 -2.71 13.67 19.35
C GLU A 132 -1.92 14.97 19.35
N LYS A 133 -0.64 14.95 18.95
CA LYS A 133 0.16 16.17 18.77
C LYS A 133 -0.40 17.11 17.69
N GLY A 134 -1.12 16.54 16.72
CA GLY A 134 -1.67 17.27 15.61
C GLY A 134 -0.63 17.73 14.60
N PHE A 135 -1.11 18.15 13.43
CA PHE A 135 -0.31 18.72 12.36
C PHE A 135 -1.19 19.60 11.48
N ARG A 136 -0.58 20.46 10.67
CA ARG A 136 -1.32 21.32 9.74
C ARG A 136 -2.19 20.49 8.80
N LYS A 137 -3.51 20.56 9.01
CA LYS A 137 -4.50 19.89 8.17
C LYS A 137 -4.53 20.53 6.78
N ASN A 138 -4.71 19.69 5.76
CA ASN A 138 -5.01 20.13 4.39
C ASN A 138 -5.81 19.03 3.68
N HIS A 139 -6.19 19.27 2.43
CA HIS A 139 -6.96 18.31 1.65
C HIS A 139 -6.32 16.90 1.61
N PHE A 140 -4.98 16.82 1.70
CA PHE A 140 -4.20 15.58 1.60
C PHE A 140 -3.62 15.06 2.91
N SER A 141 -3.76 15.79 4.02
CA SER A 141 -3.14 15.49 5.31
C SER A 141 -4.19 15.73 6.39
N ARG A 142 -4.80 14.66 6.89
CA ARG A 142 -5.87 14.70 7.88
C ARG A 142 -5.63 13.66 8.98
N SER A 143 -6.08 13.94 10.19
CA SER A 143 -5.94 13.06 11.37
C SER A 143 -6.60 11.69 11.16
N GLU A 144 -7.66 11.67 10.38
CA GLU A 144 -8.50 10.52 10.04
C GLU A 144 -7.71 9.46 9.26
N TYR A 145 -6.71 9.86 8.45
CA TYR A 145 -5.80 8.88 7.81
C TYR A 145 -4.99 8.10 8.85
N LEU A 146 -4.51 8.76 9.90
CA LEU A 146 -3.73 8.11 10.95
C LEU A 146 -4.61 7.21 11.80
N GLU A 147 -5.85 7.63 12.07
CA GLU A 147 -6.82 6.79 12.77
C GLU A 147 -7.15 5.51 11.98
N VAL A 148 -7.34 5.62 10.66
CA VAL A 148 -7.48 4.45 9.79
C VAL A 148 -6.25 3.54 9.92
N TRP A 149 -5.04 4.09 9.77
CA TRP A 149 -3.80 3.32 9.88
C TRP A 149 -3.60 2.64 11.25
N GLU A 150 -3.98 3.30 12.35
CA GLU A 150 -3.99 2.68 13.68
C GLU A 150 -4.95 1.48 13.74
N LEU A 151 -6.16 1.64 13.19
CA LEU A 151 -7.19 0.59 13.18
C LEU A 151 -6.77 -0.58 12.27
N GLU A 152 -6.15 -0.31 11.13
CA GLU A 152 -5.65 -1.32 10.19
C GLU A 152 -4.53 -2.16 10.80
N ILE A 153 -3.57 -1.55 11.50
CA ILE A 153 -2.52 -2.31 12.20
C ILE A 153 -3.15 -3.17 13.30
N LYS A 154 -4.07 -2.63 14.10
CA LYS A 154 -4.78 -3.41 15.13
C LYS A 154 -5.56 -4.56 14.51
N ALA A 155 -6.25 -4.34 13.38
CA ALA A 155 -6.97 -5.38 12.67
C ALA A 155 -6.02 -6.48 12.17
N ALA A 156 -4.85 -6.11 11.62
CA ALA A 156 -3.83 -7.05 11.19
C ALA A 156 -3.25 -7.88 12.35
N ILE A 157 -3.03 -7.27 13.53
CA ILE A 157 -2.61 -8.00 14.74
C ILE A 157 -3.66 -9.06 15.09
N LYS A 158 -4.94 -8.67 15.17
CA LYS A 158 -6.05 -9.59 15.48
C LYS A 158 -6.25 -10.66 14.43
N LEU A 159 -6.03 -10.32 13.16
CA LEU A 159 -6.06 -11.27 12.07
C LEU A 159 -4.97 -12.33 12.21
N TYR A 160 -3.74 -11.95 12.56
CA TYR A 160 -2.63 -12.87 12.80
C TYR A 160 -2.90 -13.79 14.01
N GLU A 161 -3.45 -13.22 15.10
CA GLU A 161 -3.90 -13.94 16.29
C GLU A 161 -5.11 -14.87 16.03
N LYS A 162 -5.69 -14.84 14.82
CA LYS A 162 -6.92 -15.55 14.44
C LYS A 162 -8.17 -15.14 15.26
N ASP A 163 -8.09 -14.00 15.94
CA ASP A 163 -9.24 -13.33 16.56
C ASP A 163 -10.03 -12.59 15.47
N TYR A 164 -10.74 -13.38 14.66
CA TYR A 164 -11.44 -12.87 13.49
C TYR A 164 -12.59 -11.92 13.85
N GLU A 165 -13.22 -12.10 15.01
CA GLU A 165 -14.28 -11.21 15.45
C GLU A 165 -13.74 -9.80 15.74
N ALA A 166 -12.66 -9.70 16.54
CA ALA A 166 -12.03 -8.41 16.79
C ALA A 166 -11.45 -7.79 15.51
N ALA A 167 -10.83 -8.60 14.65
CA ALA A 167 -10.31 -8.13 13.36
C ALA A 167 -11.41 -7.52 12.48
N ILE A 168 -12.58 -8.17 12.38
CA ILE A 168 -13.74 -7.66 11.63
C ILE A 168 -14.22 -6.33 12.22
N GLN A 169 -14.35 -6.23 13.55
CA GLN A 169 -14.82 -4.99 14.18
C GLN A 169 -13.85 -3.82 13.96
N LEU A 170 -12.54 -4.08 14.04
CA LEU A 170 -11.52 -3.06 13.79
C LEU A 170 -11.49 -2.62 12.33
N ALA A 171 -11.55 -3.57 11.38
CA ALA A 171 -11.60 -3.26 9.96
C ALA A 171 -12.87 -2.50 9.55
N LYS A 172 -14.04 -2.84 10.13
CA LYS A 172 -15.28 -2.06 9.95
C LYS A 172 -15.13 -0.62 10.45
N LYS A 173 -14.56 -0.44 11.64
CA LYS A 173 -14.30 0.91 12.18
C LYS A 173 -13.38 1.70 11.26
N ALA A 174 -12.34 1.07 10.70
CA ALA A 174 -11.46 1.72 9.72
C ALA A 174 -12.25 2.22 8.50
N THR A 175 -13.13 1.38 7.94
CA THR A 175 -14.02 1.77 6.83
C THR A 175 -14.93 2.95 7.14
N LEU A 176 -15.55 2.97 8.32
CA LEU A 176 -16.39 4.11 8.74
C LEU A 176 -15.60 5.42 8.89
N VAL A 177 -14.30 5.35 9.18
CA VAL A 177 -13.43 6.52 9.19
C VAL A 177 -13.01 6.90 7.77
N GLU A 178 -12.71 5.94 6.88
CA GLU A 178 -12.42 6.20 5.46
C GLU A 178 -13.58 6.90 4.76
N GLU A 179 -14.83 6.55 5.07
CA GLU A 179 -16.02 7.18 4.46
C GLU A 179 -16.13 8.69 4.72
N LYS A 180 -15.45 9.20 5.76
CA LYS A 180 -15.37 10.64 6.08
C LYS A 180 -14.28 11.36 5.28
N LEU A 181 -13.42 10.62 4.58
CA LEU A 181 -12.34 11.16 3.77
C LEU A 181 -12.82 11.46 2.34
N PRO A 182 -12.15 12.37 1.62
CA PRO A 182 -12.44 12.62 0.22
C PRO A 182 -12.35 11.34 -0.62
N SER A 183 -13.20 11.24 -1.63
CA SER A 183 -13.16 10.15 -2.61
C SER A 183 -11.75 9.96 -3.20
N PRO A 184 -11.34 8.71 -3.48
CA PRO A 184 -10.01 8.43 -3.99
C PRO A 184 -9.80 9.08 -5.35
N THR A 185 -8.58 9.58 -5.56
CA THR A 185 -8.11 10.17 -6.81
C THR A 185 -6.76 9.56 -7.16
N GLY A 186 -6.73 8.64 -8.13
CA GLY A 186 -5.52 7.92 -8.51
C GLY A 186 -5.10 6.83 -7.51
N PRO A 187 -3.78 6.61 -7.30
CA PRO A 187 -3.27 5.64 -6.34
C PRO A 187 -3.86 5.84 -4.94
N PRO A 188 -4.23 4.77 -4.22
CA PRO A 188 -4.83 4.84 -2.91
C PRO A 188 -4.03 5.75 -1.95
N ARG A 189 -4.77 6.59 -1.22
CA ARG A 189 -4.21 7.47 -0.18
C ARG A 189 -4.20 6.81 1.18
N ILE A 190 -5.28 6.07 1.48
CA ILE A 190 -5.21 4.99 2.44
C ILE A 190 -4.37 3.90 1.78
N LEU A 191 -3.21 3.64 2.38
CA LEU A 191 -2.15 2.83 1.80
C LEU A 191 -2.55 1.36 1.62
N LYS A 192 -3.43 0.86 2.51
CA LYS A 192 -4.17 -0.39 2.37
C LYS A 192 -5.67 -0.05 2.32
N PRO A 193 -6.37 -0.03 1.18
CA PRO A 193 -7.78 0.38 1.15
C PRO A 193 -8.64 -0.39 2.16
N THR A 194 -9.50 0.28 2.94
CA THR A 194 -10.16 -0.37 4.09
C THR A 194 -11.17 -1.43 3.67
N TYR A 195 -11.88 -1.21 2.56
CA TYR A 195 -12.80 -2.20 1.97
C TYR A 195 -12.05 -3.46 1.50
N GLU A 196 -10.84 -3.29 0.94
CA GLU A 196 -9.99 -4.44 0.57
C GLU A 196 -9.55 -5.21 1.83
N LEU A 197 -9.08 -4.51 2.87
CA LEU A 197 -8.71 -5.14 4.13
C LEU A 197 -9.89 -5.88 4.77
N LEU A 198 -11.06 -5.25 4.83
CA LEU A 198 -12.25 -5.87 5.42
C LEU A 198 -12.69 -7.10 4.61
N GLY A 199 -12.55 -7.05 3.28
CA GLY A 199 -12.72 -8.21 2.41
C GLY A 199 -11.77 -9.36 2.76
N GLU A 200 -10.47 -9.08 2.90
CA GLU A 200 -9.46 -10.06 3.27
C GLU A 200 -9.72 -10.66 4.66
N VAL A 201 -10.09 -9.83 5.63
CA VAL A 201 -10.45 -10.27 6.99
C VAL A 201 -11.67 -11.20 6.96
N TYR A 202 -12.73 -10.83 6.23
CA TYR A 202 -13.89 -11.71 6.08
C TYR A 202 -13.55 -13.03 5.40
N LEU A 203 -12.69 -13.00 4.38
CA LEU A 203 -12.28 -14.19 3.65
C LEU A 203 -11.52 -15.15 4.57
N LYS A 204 -10.56 -14.64 5.35
CA LYS A 204 -9.82 -15.41 6.37
C LYS A 204 -10.74 -15.96 7.48
N ALA A 205 -11.80 -15.23 7.82
CA ALA A 205 -12.82 -15.66 8.77
C ALA A 205 -13.84 -16.66 8.19
N GLY A 206 -13.65 -17.16 6.96
CA GLY A 206 -14.58 -18.11 6.33
C GLY A 206 -15.91 -17.49 5.91
N LYS A 207 -15.96 -16.18 5.63
CA LYS A 207 -17.18 -15.44 5.25
C LYS A 207 -17.09 -14.94 3.80
N PRO A 208 -17.03 -15.82 2.78
CA PRO A 208 -16.72 -15.44 1.40
C PRO A 208 -17.76 -14.50 0.76
N LYS A 209 -19.06 -14.66 1.07
CA LYS A 209 -20.10 -13.74 0.60
C LYS A 209 -19.86 -12.31 1.07
N LYS A 210 -19.60 -12.13 2.37
CA LYS A 210 -19.29 -10.82 2.96
C LYS A 210 -17.98 -10.26 2.41
N ALA A 211 -16.98 -11.11 2.18
CA ALA A 211 -15.72 -10.70 1.58
C ALA A 211 -15.93 -10.13 0.17
N LYS A 212 -16.68 -10.83 -0.68
CA LYS A 212 -17.04 -10.41 -2.03
C LYS A 212 -17.74 -9.04 -2.05
N ASP A 213 -18.66 -8.79 -1.12
CA ASP A 213 -19.36 -7.50 -1.03
C ASP A 213 -18.36 -6.35 -0.81
N GLN A 214 -17.36 -6.55 0.05
CA GLN A 214 -16.34 -5.53 0.32
C GLN A 214 -15.36 -5.36 -0.84
N PHE A 215 -14.93 -6.45 -1.48
CA PHE A 215 -14.08 -6.34 -2.67
C PHE A 215 -14.80 -5.66 -3.84
N THR A 216 -16.12 -5.84 -3.97
CA THR A 216 -16.94 -5.12 -4.95
C THR A 216 -16.88 -3.60 -4.72
N ILE A 217 -17.06 -3.16 -3.47
CA ILE A 217 -16.94 -1.73 -3.12
C ILE A 217 -15.51 -1.24 -3.36
N SER A 218 -14.50 -2.04 -3.01
CA SER A 218 -13.10 -1.71 -3.26
C SER A 218 -12.81 -1.49 -4.75
N LEU A 219 -13.32 -2.37 -5.63
CA LEU A 219 -13.14 -2.27 -7.08
C LEU A 219 -13.94 -1.12 -7.70
N ALA A 220 -15.09 -0.75 -7.14
CA ALA A 220 -15.81 0.45 -7.55
C ALA A 220 -15.01 1.72 -7.24
N ARG A 221 -14.29 1.75 -6.11
CA ARG A 221 -13.42 2.86 -5.69
C ARG A 221 -12.07 2.87 -6.41
N HIS A 222 -11.53 1.70 -6.72
CA HIS A 222 -10.23 1.49 -7.36
C HIS A 222 -10.33 0.41 -8.45
N PRO A 223 -10.83 0.77 -9.64
CA PRO A 223 -11.01 -0.18 -10.73
C PRO A 223 -9.72 -0.91 -11.09
N ASN A 224 -9.83 -2.22 -11.35
CA ASN A 224 -8.73 -3.12 -11.72
C ASN A 224 -7.60 -3.24 -10.69
N ARG A 225 -7.82 -2.86 -9.43
CA ARG A 225 -6.83 -3.09 -8.37
C ARG A 225 -6.59 -4.59 -8.19
N ILE A 226 -5.35 -5.04 -8.39
CA ILE A 226 -5.03 -6.46 -8.53
C ILE A 226 -5.37 -7.26 -7.26
N ARG A 227 -5.05 -6.69 -6.09
CA ARG A 227 -5.32 -7.30 -4.78
C ARG A 227 -6.82 -7.53 -4.53
N SER A 228 -7.66 -6.57 -4.92
CA SER A 228 -9.11 -6.70 -4.81
C SER A 228 -9.69 -7.69 -5.84
N LEU A 229 -9.15 -7.75 -7.07
CA LEU A 229 -9.54 -8.78 -8.06
C LEU A 229 -9.25 -10.19 -7.56
N ILE A 230 -8.06 -10.42 -6.99
CA ILE A 230 -7.67 -11.68 -6.36
C ILE A 230 -8.62 -12.03 -5.20
N GLY A 231 -8.92 -11.05 -4.36
CA GLY A 231 -9.88 -11.19 -3.26
C GLY A 231 -11.27 -11.63 -3.74
N THR A 232 -11.81 -10.99 -4.78
CA THR A 232 -13.09 -11.35 -5.39
C THR A 232 -13.06 -12.76 -5.98
N ALA A 233 -12.01 -13.11 -6.72
CA ALA A 233 -11.87 -14.42 -7.36
C ALA A 233 -11.82 -15.56 -6.32
N ARG A 234 -11.00 -15.40 -5.26
CA ARG A 234 -10.90 -16.35 -4.16
C ARG A 234 -12.21 -16.45 -3.37
N SER A 235 -12.87 -15.33 -3.11
CA SER A 235 -14.18 -15.31 -2.45
C SER A 235 -15.23 -16.07 -3.26
N ALA A 236 -15.32 -15.82 -4.56
CA ALA A 236 -16.26 -16.50 -5.45
C ALA A 236 -15.97 -18.00 -5.57
N LYS A 237 -14.70 -18.40 -5.64
CA LYS A 237 -14.29 -19.81 -5.64
C LYS A 237 -14.74 -20.53 -4.36
N LEU A 238 -14.54 -19.92 -3.19
CA LEU A 238 -14.96 -20.49 -1.90
C LEU A 238 -16.49 -20.51 -1.71
N ASP A 239 -17.21 -19.57 -2.32
CA ASP A 239 -18.67 -19.51 -2.31
C ASP A 239 -19.32 -20.45 -3.35
N GLY A 240 -18.52 -21.19 -4.13
CA GLY A 240 -19.01 -22.05 -5.21
C GLY A 240 -19.53 -21.28 -6.45
N ASN A 241 -19.40 -19.95 -6.48
CA ASN A 241 -19.79 -19.12 -7.61
C ASN A 241 -18.71 -19.18 -8.70
N LYS A 242 -18.76 -20.27 -9.47
CA LYS A 242 -17.84 -20.58 -10.57
C LYS A 242 -17.78 -19.46 -11.62
N ILE A 243 -18.92 -18.90 -12.02
CA ILE A 243 -19.00 -17.86 -13.07
C ILE A 243 -18.22 -16.61 -12.66
N THR A 244 -18.52 -16.05 -11.49
CA THR A 244 -17.82 -14.85 -11.00
C THR A 244 -16.33 -15.12 -10.76
N ALA A 245 -15.97 -16.32 -10.31
CA ALA A 245 -14.57 -16.71 -10.17
C ALA A 245 -13.85 -16.70 -11.54
N LYS A 246 -14.44 -17.31 -12.58
CA LYS A 246 -13.90 -17.33 -13.95
C LYS A 246 -13.69 -15.93 -14.51
N GLU A 247 -14.70 -15.06 -14.37
CA GLU A 247 -14.62 -13.66 -14.84
C GLU A 247 -13.45 -12.92 -14.18
N ASN A 248 -13.32 -13.01 -12.85
CA ASN A 248 -12.27 -12.30 -12.12
C ASN A 248 -10.88 -12.89 -12.38
N TYR A 249 -10.73 -14.22 -12.50
CA TYR A 249 -9.45 -14.83 -12.89
C TYR A 249 -9.05 -14.48 -14.32
N SER A 250 -10.01 -14.37 -15.24
CA SER A 250 -9.75 -13.90 -16.61
C SER A 250 -9.28 -12.44 -16.59
N GLN A 251 -9.90 -11.60 -15.78
CA GLN A 251 -9.49 -10.20 -15.61
C GLN A 251 -8.09 -10.09 -14.98
N ILE A 252 -7.74 -10.95 -14.02
CA ILE A 252 -6.39 -11.04 -13.45
C ILE A 252 -5.36 -11.31 -14.55
N LEU A 253 -5.60 -12.29 -15.42
CA LEU A 253 -4.69 -12.59 -16.54
C LEU A 253 -4.56 -11.40 -17.52
N SER A 254 -5.64 -10.65 -17.73
CA SER A 254 -5.62 -9.45 -18.57
C SER A 254 -4.76 -8.33 -17.97
N VAL A 255 -4.95 -8.03 -16.67
CA VAL A 255 -4.18 -7.02 -15.94
C VAL A 255 -2.70 -7.40 -15.86
N LEU A 256 -2.40 -8.68 -15.65
CA LEU A 256 -1.06 -9.23 -15.48
C LEU A 256 -0.44 -9.79 -16.78
N LYS A 257 -0.97 -9.43 -17.96
CA LYS A 257 -0.51 -9.98 -19.25
C LYS A 257 1.00 -9.86 -19.50
N ASN A 258 1.62 -8.83 -18.93
CA ASN A 258 3.04 -8.52 -19.07
C ASN A 258 3.79 -8.63 -17.75
N ALA A 259 3.18 -9.23 -16.71
CA ALA A 259 3.79 -9.34 -15.40
C ALA A 259 5.09 -10.15 -15.46
N ASP A 260 6.01 -9.83 -14.55
CA ASP A 260 7.28 -10.54 -14.45
C ASP A 260 7.02 -12.01 -14.06
N PRO A 261 7.91 -12.93 -14.47
CA PRO A 261 7.80 -14.34 -14.09
C PRO A 261 7.79 -14.49 -12.56
N GLY A 262 6.83 -15.25 -12.03
CA GLY A 262 6.78 -15.59 -10.60
C GLY A 262 5.77 -14.81 -9.76
N PHE A 263 4.91 -13.99 -10.34
CA PHE A 263 3.73 -13.46 -9.63
C PHE A 263 2.80 -14.64 -9.25
N PRO A 264 2.66 -15.03 -7.97
CA PRO A 264 2.05 -16.31 -7.58
C PRO A 264 0.62 -16.49 -8.10
N GLU A 265 -0.15 -15.41 -8.13
CA GLU A 265 -1.55 -15.42 -8.56
C GLU A 265 -1.75 -15.62 -10.06
N LEU A 266 -0.70 -15.49 -10.90
CA LEU A 266 -0.76 -15.91 -12.29
C LEU A 266 -0.96 -17.42 -12.41
N LYS A 267 -0.23 -18.19 -11.59
CA LYS A 267 -0.35 -19.65 -11.57
C LYS A 267 -1.73 -20.05 -11.07
N GLU A 268 -2.19 -19.40 -10.00
CA GLU A 268 -3.54 -19.63 -9.45
C GLU A 268 -4.64 -19.39 -10.50
N ALA A 269 -4.58 -18.27 -11.21
CA ALA A 269 -5.55 -17.92 -12.24
C ALA A 269 -5.56 -18.92 -13.41
N LYS A 270 -4.37 -19.31 -13.91
CA LYS A 270 -4.25 -20.30 -14.99
C LYS A 270 -4.83 -21.66 -14.59
N VAL A 271 -4.42 -22.18 -13.43
CA VAL A 271 -4.90 -23.48 -12.92
C VAL A 271 -6.41 -23.48 -12.75
N PHE A 272 -6.99 -22.40 -12.22
CA PHE A 272 -8.45 -22.32 -12.08
C PHE A 272 -9.16 -22.38 -13.45
N LEU A 273 -8.67 -21.64 -14.44
CA LEU A 273 -9.29 -21.56 -15.77
C LEU A 273 -9.11 -22.83 -16.60
N GLU A 274 -8.02 -23.58 -16.40
CA GLU A 274 -7.83 -24.91 -16.99
C GLU A 274 -8.80 -25.96 -16.43
N SER A 275 -9.24 -25.78 -15.18
CA SER A 275 -10.18 -26.67 -14.49
C SER A 275 -11.66 -26.33 -14.69
N PHE A 276 -11.96 -25.34 -15.53
CA PHE A 276 -13.31 -24.82 -15.77
C PHE A 276 -13.86 -25.31 -17.11
#